data_AF-A0A284S814-F1
#
_entry.id   AF-A0A284S814-F1
#
_cell.length_a   1.000
_cell.length_b   1.000
_cell.length_c   1.000
_cell.angle_alpha   90.00
_cell.angle_beta   90.00
_cell.angle_gamma   90.00
#
_symmetry.space_group_name_H-M   'P 1'
#
loop_
_entity.id
_entity.type
_entity.pdbx_description
1 polymer ?
#
loop_
_entity_poly.entity_id
_entity_poly.type
_entity_poly.pdbx_seq_one_letter_code
_entity_poly.pdbx_strand_id
1 'polypeptide(L)'
;MTARTYFRTAAPELTDSQIKAIFVNRDELFNRVIFAALLYGIYTGVVAVTLCAVASRNYDQNYRRPHFLVFIILLLYILAIFNLYYEWAEEISTFITNGTNFWIGYTSTLSPPIRLAAGISAILSTNLADATLVWD
;
A
#
# COMPACT_ATOMS: atom_id res chain seq x y z
N MET A 1 -27.23 -17.06 -39.79
CA MET A 1 -26.11 -17.00 -38.83
C MET A 1 -25.97 -15.56 -38.38
N THR A 2 -26.48 -15.24 -37.19
CA THR A 2 -26.51 -13.86 -36.68
C THR A 2 -25.25 -13.64 -35.84
N ALA A 3 -24.33 -12.82 -36.34
CA ALA A 3 -23.13 -12.44 -35.63
C ALA A 3 -23.52 -11.69 -34.35
N ARG A 4 -23.14 -12.23 -33.19
CA ARG A 4 -23.32 -11.58 -31.90
C ARG A 4 -22.45 -10.31 -31.88
N THR A 5 -23.11 -9.16 -31.90
CA THR A 5 -22.53 -7.86 -31.59
C THR A 5 -22.16 -7.83 -30.11
N TYR A 6 -20.93 -8.23 -29.79
CA TYR A 6 -20.35 -8.03 -28.47
C TYR A 6 -20.06 -6.54 -28.26
N PHE A 7 -20.84 -5.92 -27.39
CA PHE A 7 -20.54 -4.74 -26.58
C PHE A 7 -19.53 -3.73 -27.17
N ARG A 8 -20.01 -2.93 -28.11
CA ARG A 8 -19.45 -1.60 -28.39
C ARG A 8 -19.88 -0.63 -27.28
N THR A 9 -19.14 -0.59 -26.18
CA THR A 9 -19.15 0.55 -25.25
C THR A 9 -17.74 0.80 -24.71
N ALA A 10 -17.10 1.84 -25.26
CA ALA A 10 -16.00 2.65 -24.70
C ALA A 10 -14.62 2.00 -24.42
N ALA A 11 -14.17 1.00 -25.18
CA ALA A 11 -12.74 0.75 -25.34
C ALA A 11 -12.28 1.28 -26.71
N PRO A 12 -11.14 1.99 -26.82
CA PRO A 12 -10.48 2.16 -28.11
C PRO A 12 -10.16 0.78 -28.69
N GLU A 13 -10.17 0.64 -30.02
CA GLU A 13 -9.68 -0.58 -30.66
C GLU A 13 -8.18 -0.71 -30.38
N LEU A 14 -7.84 -1.48 -29.33
CA LEU A 14 -6.47 -1.74 -28.93
C LEU A 14 -5.88 -2.79 -29.88
N THR A 15 -4.66 -2.55 -30.33
CA THR A 15 -3.87 -3.56 -31.06
C THR A 15 -3.33 -4.62 -30.10
N ASP A 16 -3.05 -5.83 -30.61
CA ASP A 16 -2.49 -6.93 -29.81
C ASP A 16 -1.21 -6.55 -29.07
N SER A 17 -0.39 -5.67 -29.66
CA SER A 17 0.82 -5.13 -29.02
C SER A 17 0.50 -4.25 -27.82
N GLN A 18 -0.54 -3.42 -27.89
CA GLN A 18 -1.01 -2.59 -26.77
C GLN A 18 -1.59 -3.45 -25.66
N ILE A 19 -2.39 -4.47 -26.01
CA ILE A 19 -2.95 -5.41 -25.04
C ILE A 19 -1.80 -6.10 -24.29
N LYS A 20 -0.81 -6.62 -25.02
CA LYS A 20 0.38 -7.25 -24.43
C LYS A 20 1.14 -6.30 -23.50
N ALA A 21 1.35 -5.05 -23.91
CA ALA A 21 2.03 -4.05 -23.09
C ALA A 21 1.29 -3.76 -21.78
N ILE A 22 -0.05 -3.71 -21.82
CA ILE A 22 -0.85 -3.50 -20.61
C ILE A 22 -0.71 -4.68 -19.65
N PHE A 23 -0.75 -5.92 -20.15
CA PHE A 23 -0.56 -7.11 -19.31
C PHE A 23 0.84 -7.15 -18.66
N VAL A 24 1.89 -6.82 -19.42
CA VAL A 24 3.26 -6.75 -18.88
C VAL A 24 3.37 -5.69 -17.79
N ASN A 25 2.85 -4.48 -18.03
CA ASN A 25 2.84 -3.41 -17.04
C ASN A 25 2.07 -3.82 -15.77
N ARG A 26 0.96 -4.57 -15.92
CA ARG A 26 0.18 -5.04 -14.77
C ARG A 26 0.87 -6.16 -14.00
N ASP A 27 1.53 -7.09 -14.68
CA ASP A 27 2.35 -8.12 -14.05
C ASP A 27 3.50 -7.48 -13.23
N GLU A 28 4.15 -6.46 -13.79
CA GLU A 28 5.18 -5.69 -13.09
C GLU A 28 4.64 -5.00 -11.82
N LEU A 29 3.49 -4.34 -11.91
CA LEU A 29 2.83 -3.70 -10.77
C LEU A 29 2.47 -4.71 -9.68
N PHE A 30 1.87 -5.84 -10.06
CA PHE A 30 1.50 -6.91 -9.13
C PHE A 30 2.73 -7.51 -8.44
N ASN A 31 3.78 -7.80 -9.20
CA ASN A 31 5.04 -8.30 -8.67
C ASN A 31 5.69 -7.28 -7.71
N ARG A 32 5.61 -5.98 -8.01
CA ARG A 32 6.07 -4.92 -7.10
C ARG A 32 5.31 -4.95 -5.78
N VAL A 33 3.98 -5.06 -5.83
CA VAL A 33 3.12 -5.06 -4.64
C VAL A 33 3.30 -6.32 -3.80
N ILE A 34 3.47 -7.49 -4.43
CA ILE A 34 3.86 -8.72 -3.71
C ILE A 34 5.22 -8.55 -3.04
N PHE A 35 6.21 -8.04 -3.78
CA PHE A 35 7.54 -7.83 -3.22
C PHE A 35 7.51 -6.85 -2.04
N ALA A 36 6.75 -5.76 -2.15
CA ALA A 36 6.52 -4.81 -1.06
C ALA A 36 5.86 -5.49 0.15
N ALA A 37 4.87 -6.35 -0.06
CA ALA A 37 4.23 -7.10 1.03
C ALA A 37 5.19 -8.08 1.73
N LEU A 38 6.07 -8.74 0.97
CA LEU A 38 7.11 -9.62 1.54
C LEU A 38 8.12 -8.82 2.37
N LEU A 39 8.60 -7.69 1.86
CA LEU A 39 9.46 -6.77 2.62
C LEU A 39 8.75 -6.25 3.89
N TYR A 40 7.44 -6.01 3.78
CA TYR A 40 6.63 -5.60 4.93
C TYR A 40 6.59 -6.69 6.01
N GLY A 41 6.47 -7.97 5.63
CA GLY A 41 6.57 -9.09 6.56
C GLY A 41 7.91 -9.11 7.32
N ILE A 42 9.02 -8.82 6.64
CA ILE A 42 10.33 -8.68 7.28
C ILE A 42 10.34 -7.48 8.23
N TYR A 43 9.80 -6.34 7.79
CA TYR A 43 9.68 -5.13 8.61
C TYR A 43 8.86 -5.36 9.88
N THR A 44 7.73 -6.09 9.79
CA THR A 44 6.94 -6.51 10.96
C THR A 44 7.79 -7.30 11.95
N GLY A 45 8.63 -8.21 11.47
CA GLY A 45 9.57 -8.95 12.33
C GLY A 45 10.56 -8.03 13.07
N VAL A 46 11.14 -7.06 12.35
CA VAL A 46 12.04 -6.06 12.94
C VAL A 46 11.33 -5.20 13.99
N VAL A 47 10.10 -4.75 13.69
CA VAL A 47 9.27 -3.98 14.63
C VAL A 47 8.96 -4.81 15.87
N ALA A 48 8.60 -6.08 15.72
CA ALA A 48 8.32 -6.98 16.84
C ALA A 48 9.53 -7.19 17.75
N VAL A 49 10.72 -7.42 17.17
CA VAL A 49 11.97 -7.53 17.94
C VAL A 49 12.30 -6.22 18.66
N THR A 50 12.16 -5.08 17.97
CA THR A 50 12.39 -3.75 18.55
C THR A 50 11.44 -3.49 19.72
N LEU A 51 10.15 -3.78 19.57
CA LEU A 51 9.16 -3.66 20.63
C LEU A 51 9.48 -4.57 21.82
N CYS A 52 9.90 -5.80 21.56
CA CYS A 52 10.32 -6.73 22.61
C CYS A 52 11.56 -6.21 23.37
N ALA A 53 12.55 -5.66 22.65
CA ALA A 53 13.74 -5.07 23.25
C ALA A 53 13.40 -3.83 24.10
N VAL A 54 12.54 -2.94 23.60
CA VAL A 54 12.10 -1.74 24.35
C VAL A 54 11.25 -2.13 25.56
N ALA A 55 10.38 -3.14 25.44
CA ALA A 55 9.53 -3.60 26.54
C ALA A 55 10.31 -4.38 27.61
N SER A 56 11.37 -5.10 27.22
CA SER A 56 12.25 -5.84 28.15
C SER A 56 13.29 -4.97 28.85
N ARG A 57 13.51 -3.73 28.37
CA ARG A 57 14.34 -2.72 29.03
C ARG A 57 13.63 -2.24 30.30
N ASN A 58 13.86 -2.98 31.39
CA ASN A 58 13.19 -2.87 32.69
C ASN A 58 13.10 -1.45 33.28
N TYR A 59 11.87 -1.10 33.72
CA TYR A 59 11.39 -0.54 35.01
C TYR A 59 12.19 0.51 35.82
N ASP A 60 13.50 0.68 35.62
CA ASP A 60 14.38 1.51 36.46
C ASP A 60 14.63 2.92 35.90
N GLN A 61 14.32 3.17 34.62
CA GLN A 61 14.49 4.49 34.01
C GLN A 61 13.13 5.06 33.57
N ASN A 62 12.64 6.01 34.35
CA ASN A 62 11.59 6.97 33.98
C ASN A 62 10.41 6.33 33.23
N TYR A 63 9.48 5.75 34.00
CA TYR A 63 8.27 5.03 33.59
C TYR A 63 7.51 5.58 32.36
N ARG A 64 7.59 6.88 32.06
CA ARG A 64 6.88 7.54 30.96
C ARG A 64 7.60 7.46 29.59
N ARG A 65 8.92 7.31 29.56
CA ARG A 65 9.74 7.31 28.33
C ARG A 65 9.56 6.06 27.45
N PRO A 66 9.61 4.82 27.97
CA PRO A 66 9.49 3.64 27.10
C PRO A 66 8.09 3.49 26.49
N HIS A 67 7.03 3.90 27.20
CA HIS A 67 5.66 3.84 26.67
C HIS A 67 5.43 4.79 25.47
N PHE A 68 6.05 5.97 25.48
CA PHE A 68 5.93 6.92 24.37
C PHE A 68 6.58 6.39 23.08
N LEU A 69 7.78 5.80 23.19
CA LEU A 69 8.46 5.19 22.05
C LEU A 69 7.70 3.97 21.50
N VAL A 70 7.21 3.10 22.38
CA VAL A 70 6.35 1.97 21.97
C VAL A 70 5.10 2.45 21.21
N PHE A 71 4.46 3.52 21.69
CA PHE A 71 3.30 4.10 21.03
C PHE A 71 3.64 4.65 19.64
N ILE A 72 4.75 5.38 19.49
CA ILE A 72 5.17 5.90 18.18
C ILE A 72 5.52 4.75 17.23
N ILE A 73 6.25 3.74 17.68
CA ILE A 73 6.60 2.56 16.86
C ILE A 73 5.34 1.85 16.36
N LEU A 74 4.33 1.66 17.22
CA LEU A 74 3.05 1.08 16.82
C LEU A 74 2.28 1.96 15.83
N LEU A 75 2.27 3.28 16.04
CA LEU A 75 1.58 4.21 15.15
C LEU A 75 2.23 4.23 13.75
N LEU A 76 3.56 4.28 13.70
CA LEU A 76 4.33 4.17 12.46
C LEU A 76 4.07 2.84 11.75
N TYR A 77 4.00 1.74 12.51
CA TYR A 77 3.67 0.42 11.96
C TYR A 77 2.25 0.37 11.37
N ILE A 78 1.27 0.97 12.04
CA ILE A 78 -0.10 1.03 11.53
C ILE A 78 -0.18 1.87 10.25
N LEU A 79 0.45 3.05 10.23
CA LEU A 79 0.51 3.94 9.06
C LEU A 79 1.09 3.23 7.84
N ALA A 80 2.15 2.45 8.06
CA ALA A 80 2.81 1.71 6.99
C ALA A 80 1.96 0.52 6.50
N ILE A 81 1.19 -0.17 7.37
CA ILE A 81 0.17 -1.17 6.95
C ILE A 81 -0.90 -0.50 6.09
N PHE A 82 -1.41 0.66 6.51
CA PHE A 82 -2.43 1.39 5.76
C PHE A 82 -1.95 1.71 4.34
N ASN A 83 -0.71 2.18 4.19
CA ASN A 83 -0.13 2.46 2.87
C ASN A 83 -0.05 1.20 2.00
N LEU A 84 0.44 0.09 2.54
CA LEU A 84 0.48 -1.19 1.80
C LEU A 84 -0.91 -1.67 1.41
N TYR A 85 -1.89 -1.55 2.31
CA TYR A 85 -3.28 -1.90 2.03
C TYR A 85 -3.87 -1.06 0.89
N TYR A 86 -3.56 0.23 0.84
CA TYR A 86 -4.00 1.09 -0.27
C TYR A 86 -3.45 0.63 -1.61
N GLU A 87 -2.14 0.37 -1.69
CA GLU A 87 -1.52 -0.15 -2.92
C GLU A 87 -2.13 -1.49 -3.34
N TRP A 88 -2.34 -2.39 -2.38
CA TRP A 88 -2.98 -3.69 -2.63
C TRP A 88 -4.43 -3.56 -3.09
N ALA A 89 -5.22 -2.70 -2.45
CA ALA A 89 -6.63 -2.49 -2.78
C ALA A 89 -6.81 -1.84 -4.16
N GLU A 90 -5.89 -0.95 -4.55
CA GLU A 90 -5.84 -0.37 -5.90
C GLU A 90 -5.65 -1.47 -6.95
N GLU A 91 -4.61 -2.29 -6.80
CA GLU A 91 -4.32 -3.38 -7.75
C GLU A 91 -5.52 -4.35 -7.83
N ILE A 92 -6.04 -4.83 -6.69
CA ILE A 92 -7.20 -5.73 -6.67
C ILE A 92 -8.43 -5.10 -7.32
N SER A 93 -8.74 -3.84 -7.03
CA SER A 93 -9.90 -3.14 -7.61
C SER A 93 -9.81 -3.08 -9.13
N THR A 94 -8.61 -2.84 -9.68
CA THR A 94 -8.42 -2.86 -11.14
C THR A 94 -8.60 -4.26 -11.74
N PHE A 95 -8.25 -5.33 -11.01
CA PHE A 95 -8.44 -6.72 -11.42
C PHE A 95 -9.89 -7.21 -11.30
N ILE A 96 -10.61 -6.86 -10.22
CA ILE A 96 -11.93 -7.42 -9.88
C ILE A 96 -13.09 -6.54 -10.37
N THR A 97 -13.01 -5.22 -10.21
CA THR A 97 -14.18 -4.32 -10.33
C THR A 97 -14.55 -3.99 -11.78
N ASN A 98 -13.67 -4.21 -12.76
CA ASN A 98 -13.93 -3.85 -14.17
C ASN A 98 -14.06 -5.07 -15.10
N GLY A 99 -14.80 -6.09 -14.67
CA GLY A 99 -15.22 -7.23 -15.50
C GLY A 99 -16.04 -6.87 -16.76
N THR A 100 -16.39 -5.59 -16.96
CA THR A 100 -17.09 -5.08 -18.14
C THR A 100 -16.16 -4.46 -19.20
N ASN A 101 -14.99 -3.91 -18.82
CA ASN A 101 -14.00 -3.37 -19.76
C ASN A 101 -12.63 -3.18 -19.08
N PHE A 102 -11.67 -4.05 -19.42
CA PHE A 102 -10.27 -3.99 -18.97
C PHE A 102 -9.62 -2.61 -19.16
N TRP A 103 -9.96 -1.90 -20.23
CA TRP A 103 -9.42 -0.57 -20.53
C TRP A 103 -9.84 0.49 -19.50
N ILE A 104 -11.07 0.40 -18.99
CA ILE A 104 -11.58 1.32 -17.97
C ILE A 104 -10.83 1.08 -16.67
N GLY A 105 -10.64 -0.18 -16.27
CA GLY A 105 -9.79 -0.52 -15.11
C GLY A 105 -8.34 -0.11 -15.29
N TYR A 106 -7.82 -0.12 -16.52
CA TYR A 106 -6.47 0.35 -16.81
C TYR A 106 -6.29 1.87 -16.61
N THR A 107 -7.28 2.65 -17.04
CA THR A 107 -7.25 4.12 -17.07
C THR A 107 -7.85 4.78 -15.83
N SER A 108 -8.51 4.00 -14.98
CA SER A 108 -9.08 4.46 -13.72
C SER A 108 -7.98 4.93 -12.78
N THR A 109 -7.98 6.21 -12.43
CA THR A 109 -7.13 6.75 -11.37
C THR A 109 -7.80 6.62 -10.01
N LEU A 110 -7.00 6.41 -8.97
CA LEU A 110 -7.45 6.38 -7.59
C LEU A 110 -8.33 7.59 -7.24
N SER A 111 -9.42 7.35 -6.50
CA SER A 111 -10.32 8.42 -6.10
C SER A 111 -9.56 9.49 -5.28
N PRO A 112 -9.83 10.79 -5.49
CA PRO A 112 -9.13 11.86 -4.78
C PRO A 112 -9.05 11.70 -3.25
N PRO A 113 -10.10 11.23 -2.54
CA PRO A 113 -10.03 10.98 -1.10
C PRO A 113 -8.97 9.96 -0.69
N ILE A 114 -8.77 8.92 -1.49
CA ILE A 114 -7.81 7.84 -1.20
C ILE A 114 -6.38 8.36 -1.36
N ARG A 115 -6.12 9.16 -2.41
CA ARG A 115 -4.81 9.79 -2.62
C ARG A 115 -4.45 10.75 -1.49
N LEU A 116 -5.42 11.50 -0.99
CA LEU A 116 -5.24 12.39 0.15
C LEU A 116 -4.92 11.60 1.42
N ALA A 117 -5.61 10.48 1.69
CA ALA A 117 -5.33 9.62 2.84
C ALA A 117 -3.90 9.07 2.82
N ALA A 118 -3.42 8.60 1.67
CA ALA A 118 -2.03 8.15 1.50
C ALA A 118 -1.02 9.29 1.75
N GLY A 119 -1.29 10.50 1.23
CA GLY A 119 -0.45 11.67 1.48
C GLY A 119 -0.38 12.08 2.95
N ILE A 120 -1.52 12.09 3.64
CA ILE A 120 -1.59 12.37 5.08
C ILE A 120 -0.82 11.31 5.87
N SER A 121 -0.98 10.03 5.52
CA SER A 121 -0.25 8.92 6.15
C SER A 121 1.26 9.08 6.00
N ALA A 122 1.74 9.46 4.82
CA ALA A 122 3.15 9.73 4.56
C ALA A 122 3.68 10.89 5.43
N ILE A 123 2.95 12.02 5.48
CA ILE A 123 3.34 13.20 6.28
C ILE A 123 3.38 12.84 7.77
N LEU A 124 2.38 12.13 8.28
CA LEU A 124 2.34 11.70 9.68
C LEU A 124 3.53 10.78 10.00
N SER A 125 3.84 9.85 9.09
CA SER A 125 4.97 8.93 9.28
C SER A 125 6.31 9.68 9.38
N THR A 126 6.56 10.66 8.52
CA THR A 126 7.77 11.48 8.57
C THR A 126 7.87 12.27 9.89
N ASN A 127 6.80 12.97 10.28
CA ASN A 127 6.81 13.75 11.52
C ASN A 127 7.03 12.89 12.76
N LEU A 128 6.42 11.70 12.79
CA LEU A 128 6.59 10.74 13.89
C LEU A 128 8.01 10.17 13.93
N ALA A 129 8.59 9.84 12.78
CA ALA A 129 9.99 9.41 12.69
C ALA A 129 10.93 10.51 13.20
N ASP A 130 10.74 11.75 12.77
CA ASP A 130 11.54 12.90 13.25
C ASP A 130 11.39 13.11 14.76
N ALA A 131 10.17 12.95 15.30
CA ALA A 131 9.93 13.04 16.74
C ALA A 131 10.67 11.95 17.54
N THR A 132 10.86 10.75 16.99
CA THR A 132 11.68 9.72 17.64
C THR A 132 13.16 10.09 17.70
N LEU A 133 13.70 10.73 16.65
CA LEU A 133 15.10 11.16 16.59
C LEU A 133 15.41 12.31 17.57
N VAL A 134 14.44 13.18 17.84
CA VAL A 134 14.59 14.30 18.80
C VAL A 134 14.50 13.80 20.26
N TRP A 135 13.90 12.63 20.48
CA TRP A 135 13.62 12.10 21.81
C TRP A 135 14.64 11.03 22.27
N ASP A 136 15.54 10.61 21.39
CA ASP A 136 16.72 9.77 21.70
C ASP A 136 17.89 10.63 22.23
#